data_AF-A0A7S1QEX5-F1
#
_entry.id   AF-A0A7S1QEX5-F1
#
_cell.length_a   1.000
_cell.length_b   1.000
_cell.length_c   1.000
_cell.angle_alpha   90.00
_cell.angle_beta   90.00
_cell.angle_gamma   90.00
#
_symmetry.space_group_name_H-M   'P 1'
#
loop_
_entity.id
_entity.type
_entity.pdbx_description
1 polymer ?
#
loop_
_entity_poly.entity_id
_entity_poly.type
_entity_poly.pdbx_seq_one_letter_code
_entity_poly.pdbx_strand_id
1 'polypeptide(L)'
;FRSAARLPRAAPRPLIAMRLLAHSRRALPRLAGALQPLRRPRSFSTVAPSAVDIERYPIHELELRRPLVQRFRGEIARNGYCHLPGFLRREAVDQLIDEATTLVADGRGFRSHEAHNVFLEEGGEGSNGLEPGALRAKEFASSKVLVAMDDLVAGSRLLEVYRWDHLRSFLQMVFDLPQLHHSADPIGGVYYNIFDSDFHDTLGWHFDRSNF
;
A
#
# COMPACT_ATOMS: atom_id res chain seq x y z
N PHE A 1 -66.32 -17.39 -23.31
CA PHE A 1 -65.78 -16.11 -22.83
C PHE A 1 -64.32 -15.99 -23.28
N ARG A 2 -63.97 -14.86 -23.88
CA ARG A 2 -62.72 -14.57 -24.59
C ARG A 2 -61.54 -14.29 -23.63
N SER A 3 -60.34 -14.33 -24.23
CA SER A 3 -59.14 -13.51 -23.96
C SER A 3 -58.02 -14.25 -23.23
N ALA A 4 -57.05 -14.84 -23.95
CA ALA A 4 -55.90 -14.24 -24.66
C ALA A 4 -54.70 -13.93 -23.73
N ALA A 5 -53.64 -14.70 -23.97
CA ALA A 5 -52.31 -14.57 -23.39
C ALA A 5 -51.66 -13.22 -23.68
N ARG A 6 -50.88 -12.72 -22.71
CA ARG A 6 -49.86 -11.68 -22.92
C ARG A 6 -48.61 -12.01 -22.11
N LEU A 7 -47.54 -12.35 -22.85
CA LEU A 7 -46.15 -12.33 -22.38
C LEU A 7 -45.73 -10.88 -22.13
N PRO A 8 -44.96 -10.57 -21.07
CA PRO A 8 -44.38 -9.25 -20.89
C PRO A 8 -43.23 -9.01 -21.88
N ARG A 9 -43.27 -7.82 -22.50
CA ARG A 9 -42.32 -7.30 -23.48
C ARG A 9 -40.95 -7.06 -22.86
N ALA A 10 -39.91 -7.47 -23.58
CA ALA A 10 -38.53 -7.07 -23.32
C ALA A 10 -38.36 -5.55 -23.46
N ALA A 11 -37.68 -4.93 -22.49
CA ALA A 11 -37.27 -3.54 -22.53
C ALA A 11 -36.10 -3.34 -23.52
N PRO A 12 -36.03 -2.22 -24.25
CA PRO A 12 -34.98 -1.98 -25.24
C PRO A 12 -33.65 -1.61 -24.57
N ARG A 13 -32.57 -2.27 -25.01
CA ARG A 13 -31.18 -1.91 -24.72
C ARG A 13 -30.82 -0.59 -25.42
N PRO A 14 -30.16 0.38 -24.76
CA PRO A 14 -29.66 1.56 -25.45
C PRO A 14 -28.42 1.17 -26.28
N LEU A 15 -28.54 1.29 -27.60
CA LEU A 15 -27.43 1.30 -28.56
C LEU A 15 -26.69 2.64 -28.45
N ILE A 16 -25.52 2.66 -27.81
CA ILE A 16 -24.60 3.79 -27.93
C ILE A 16 -23.82 3.63 -29.23
N ALA A 17 -24.18 4.45 -30.22
CA ALA A 17 -23.51 4.52 -31.50
C ALA A 17 -22.13 5.19 -31.34
N MET A 18 -21.06 4.42 -31.59
CA MET A 18 -19.70 4.92 -31.67
C MET A 18 -19.51 5.63 -33.01
N ARG A 19 -19.56 6.97 -33.02
CA ARG A 19 -19.36 7.78 -34.22
C ARG A 19 -17.86 8.09 -34.37
N LEU A 20 -17.20 7.34 -35.26
CA LEU A 20 -15.86 7.65 -35.76
C LEU A 20 -15.90 8.96 -36.55
N LEU A 21 -15.20 9.99 -36.05
CA LEU A 21 -14.90 11.21 -36.80
C LEU A 21 -13.39 11.28 -37.04
N ALA A 22 -13.01 11.12 -38.31
CA ALA A 22 -11.66 11.27 -38.80
C ALA A 22 -11.35 12.74 -39.14
N HIS A 23 -10.26 13.23 -38.54
CA HIS A 23 -9.29 14.24 -38.99
C HIS A 23 -9.74 15.61 -39.53
N SER A 24 -9.39 16.65 -38.77
CA SER A 24 -9.01 17.96 -39.30
C SER A 24 -7.71 18.42 -38.62
N ARG A 25 -6.59 18.43 -39.36
CA ARG A 25 -5.34 19.06 -38.96
C ARG A 25 -5.52 20.58 -39.00
N ARG A 26 -5.51 21.25 -37.84
CA ARG A 26 -5.27 22.69 -37.73
C ARG A 26 -4.09 22.94 -36.80
N ALA A 27 -3.14 23.74 -37.28
CA ALA A 27 -1.90 24.09 -36.61
C ALA A 27 -2.15 24.95 -35.36
N LEU A 28 -1.33 24.70 -34.34
CA LEU A 28 -1.34 25.28 -32.99
C LEU A 28 -0.92 26.76 -32.95
N PRO A 29 -1.46 27.59 -32.04
CA PRO A 29 -0.72 28.73 -31.51
C PRO A 29 0.25 28.26 -30.42
N ARG A 30 1.52 28.67 -30.54
CA ARG A 30 2.58 28.49 -29.53
C ARG A 30 2.23 29.31 -28.28
N LEU A 31 1.78 28.63 -27.22
CA LEU A 31 1.83 29.16 -25.86
C LEU A 31 3.21 28.83 -25.28
N ALA A 32 4.11 29.82 -25.28
CA ALA A 32 5.35 29.76 -24.53
C ALA A 32 5.06 29.97 -23.04
N GLY A 33 4.52 28.93 -22.39
CA GLY A 33 4.53 28.83 -20.93
C GLY A 33 5.88 28.30 -20.49
N ALA A 34 6.61 29.08 -19.69
CA ALA A 34 7.88 28.66 -19.11
C ALA A 34 7.68 27.35 -18.34
N LEU A 35 8.27 26.25 -18.84
CA LEU A 35 8.41 25.02 -18.10
C LEU A 35 9.24 25.34 -16.85
N GLN A 36 8.62 25.27 -15.68
CA GLN A 36 9.36 25.33 -14.42
C GLN A 36 10.40 24.20 -14.43
N PRO A 37 11.65 24.47 -14.03
CA PRO A 37 12.67 23.44 -14.03
C PRO A 37 12.24 22.29 -13.13
N LEU A 38 12.43 21.07 -13.65
CA LEU A 38 12.30 19.82 -12.92
C LEU A 38 12.93 19.97 -11.53
N ARG A 39 12.14 19.63 -10.50
CA ARG A 39 12.55 19.63 -9.09
C ARG A 39 13.97 19.10 -8.96
N ARG A 40 14.83 19.86 -8.27
CA ARG A 40 16.19 19.46 -7.88
C ARG A 40 16.18 18.02 -7.33
N PRO A 41 17.23 17.20 -7.57
CA PRO A 41 17.34 15.91 -6.91
C PRO A 41 17.19 16.13 -5.41
N ARG A 42 16.26 15.39 -4.78
CA ARG A 42 16.09 15.41 -3.33
C ARG A 42 17.45 15.08 -2.73
N SER A 43 17.96 15.94 -1.85
CA SER A 43 19.18 15.63 -1.12
C SER A 43 18.90 14.38 -0.29
N PHE A 44 19.71 13.33 -0.47
CA PHE A 44 19.72 12.20 0.45
C PHE A 44 19.85 12.76 1.87
N SER A 45 18.88 12.50 2.75
CA SER A 45 19.06 12.79 4.17
C SER A 45 20.14 11.86 4.69
N THR A 46 21.34 12.38 4.92
CA THR A 46 22.49 11.64 5.45
C THR A 46 22.37 11.38 6.94
N VAL A 47 21.43 12.04 7.63
CA VAL A 47 21.20 11.84 9.07
C VAL A 47 20.31 10.62 9.26
N ALA A 48 20.83 9.64 9.99
CA ALA A 48 20.05 8.48 10.39
C ALA A 48 18.94 8.86 11.38
N PRO A 49 17.72 8.29 11.24
CA PRO A 49 16.66 8.51 12.20
C PRO A 49 17.08 8.08 13.60
N SER A 50 16.79 8.89 14.61
CA SER A 50 17.04 8.51 16.02
C SER A 50 16.21 7.29 16.44
N ALA A 51 15.18 6.96 15.67
CA ALA A 51 14.36 5.78 15.87
C ALA A 51 15.06 4.45 15.52
N VAL A 52 16.06 4.46 14.63
CA VAL A 52 16.68 3.23 14.11
C VAL A 52 17.98 2.90 14.86
N ASP A 53 18.11 1.68 15.36
CA ASP A 53 19.36 1.16 15.93
C ASP A 53 20.40 0.94 14.83
N ILE A 54 21.11 2.00 14.49
CA ILE A 54 22.14 2.01 13.45
C ILE A 54 23.46 1.35 13.86
N GLU A 55 23.68 1.10 15.15
CA GLU A 55 24.85 0.33 15.60
C GLU A 55 24.63 -1.14 15.27
N ARG A 56 23.41 -1.63 15.49
CA ARG A 56 23.01 -3.00 15.13
C ARG A 56 22.74 -3.15 13.64
N TYR A 57 22.15 -2.14 13.00
CA TYR A 57 21.78 -2.13 11.59
C TYR A 57 22.36 -0.90 10.87
N PRO A 58 23.65 -0.90 10.53
CA PRO A 58 24.32 0.22 9.85
C PRO A 58 23.94 0.32 8.36
N ILE A 59 22.65 0.36 8.04
CA ILE A 59 22.14 0.34 6.65
C ILE A 59 22.43 1.61 5.84
N HIS A 60 22.85 2.67 6.54
CA HIS A 60 23.31 3.92 5.94
C HIS A 60 24.74 3.85 5.41
N GLU A 61 25.57 2.99 6.01
CA GLU A 61 26.96 2.80 5.64
C GLU A 61 27.10 1.73 4.56
N LEU A 62 27.62 2.11 3.38
CA LEU A 62 27.63 1.26 2.19
C LEU A 62 28.39 -0.06 2.40
N GLU A 63 29.55 0.00 3.04
CA GLU A 63 30.38 -1.19 3.24
C GLU A 63 29.84 -2.07 4.36
N LEU A 64 29.33 -1.46 5.44
CA LEU A 64 28.80 -2.20 6.59
C LEU A 64 27.45 -2.86 6.30
N ARG A 65 26.65 -2.32 5.37
CA ARG A 65 25.35 -2.93 5.00
C ARG A 65 25.46 -4.12 4.06
N ARG A 66 26.58 -4.31 3.35
CA ARG A 66 26.73 -5.38 2.35
C ARG A 66 26.51 -6.79 2.94
N PRO A 67 27.08 -7.16 4.11
CA PRO A 67 26.78 -8.44 4.75
C PRO A 67 25.31 -8.58 5.14
N LEU A 68 24.65 -7.51 5.58
CA LEU A 68 23.22 -7.51 5.91
C LEU A 68 22.36 -7.79 4.68
N VAL A 69 22.69 -7.17 3.53
CA VAL A 69 22.00 -7.43 2.26
C VAL A 69 22.08 -8.91 1.88
N GLN A 70 23.27 -9.51 1.95
CA GLN A 70 23.44 -10.92 1.60
C GLN A 70 22.69 -11.85 2.57
N ARG A 71 22.74 -11.54 3.87
CA ARG A 71 21.98 -12.28 4.88
C ARG A 71 20.48 -12.25 4.59
N PHE A 72 19.90 -11.07 4.42
CA PHE A 72 18.45 -10.93 4.25
C PHE A 72 17.96 -11.45 2.89
N ARG A 73 18.77 -11.34 1.82
CA ARG A 73 18.50 -12.05 0.56
C ARG A 73 18.36 -13.56 0.79
N GLY A 74 19.28 -14.15 1.54
CA GLY A 74 19.24 -15.58 1.87
C GLY A 74 18.04 -15.97 2.74
N GLU A 75 17.69 -15.14 3.73
CA GLU A 75 16.51 -15.36 4.58
C GLU A 75 15.21 -15.29 3.77
N ILE A 76 15.04 -14.26 2.92
CA ILE A 76 13.86 -14.11 2.06
C ILE A 76 13.76 -15.28 1.06
N ALA A 77 14.86 -15.66 0.40
CA ALA A 77 14.86 -16.77 -0.54
C ALA A 77 14.48 -18.11 0.11
N ARG A 78 14.82 -18.30 1.39
CA ARG A 78 14.52 -19.53 2.14
C ARG A 78 13.12 -19.53 2.74
N ASN A 79 12.70 -18.42 3.32
CA ASN A 79 11.53 -18.35 4.21
C ASN A 79 10.38 -17.54 3.63
N GLY A 80 10.60 -16.79 2.55
CA GLY A 80 9.67 -15.77 2.04
C GLY A 80 9.70 -14.45 2.81
N TYR A 81 10.43 -14.36 3.92
CA TYR A 81 10.55 -13.16 4.75
C TYR A 81 11.91 -13.10 5.47
N CYS A 82 12.24 -11.92 6.00
CA CYS A 82 13.33 -11.73 6.96
C CYS A 82 12.82 -11.00 8.20
N HIS A 83 13.54 -11.13 9.32
CA HIS A 83 13.16 -10.52 10.59
C HIS A 83 14.31 -9.71 11.18
N LEU A 84 14.06 -8.44 11.50
CA LEU A 84 15.03 -7.48 12.02
C LEU A 84 14.69 -7.09 13.46
N PRO A 85 14.84 -7.99 14.45
CA PRO A 85 14.54 -7.67 15.84
C PRO A 85 15.43 -6.52 16.32
N GLY A 86 14.83 -5.56 17.01
CA GLY A 86 15.52 -4.36 17.51
C GLY A 86 15.98 -3.40 16.41
N PHE A 87 15.38 -3.45 15.21
CA PHE A 87 15.65 -2.44 14.18
C PHE A 87 15.24 -1.04 14.65
N LEU A 88 14.07 -0.94 15.27
CA LEU A 88 13.66 0.25 15.99
C LEU A 88 14.16 0.17 17.44
N ARG A 89 14.66 1.30 17.95
CA ARG A 89 14.98 1.46 19.37
C ARG A 89 13.71 1.36 20.20
N ARG A 90 13.83 0.84 21.42
CA ARG A 90 12.68 0.61 22.31
C ARG A 90 11.90 1.89 22.58
N GLU A 91 12.60 2.99 22.83
CA GLU A 91 12.01 4.30 23.09
C GLU A 91 11.23 4.83 21.87
N ALA A 92 11.67 4.49 20.66
CA ALA A 92 10.96 4.85 19.45
C ALA A 92 9.71 3.99 19.26
N VAL A 93 9.75 2.70 19.61
CA VAL A 93 8.55 1.85 19.62
C VAL A 93 7.51 2.39 20.60
N ASP A 94 7.92 2.75 21.82
CA ASP A 94 7.02 3.34 22.83
C ASP A 94 6.37 4.63 22.28
N GLN A 95 7.15 5.52 21.66
CA GLN A 95 6.63 6.76 21.02
C GLN A 95 5.66 6.50 19.86
N LEU A 96 5.90 5.48 19.05
CA LEU A 96 5.02 5.12 17.93
C LEU A 96 3.68 4.56 18.43
N ILE A 97 3.69 3.81 19.53
CA ILE A 97 2.47 3.33 20.19
C ILE A 97 1.67 4.50 20.76
N ASP A 98 2.33 5.43 21.45
CA ASP A 98 1.70 6.64 22.00
C ASP A 98 1.11 7.53 20.89
N GLU A 99 1.83 7.70 19.77
CA GLU A 99 1.33 8.43 18.60
C GLU A 99 0.06 7.77 18.02
N ALA A 100 0.12 6.46 17.75
CA ALA A 100 -0.99 5.73 17.16
C ALA A 100 -2.25 5.77 18.05
N THR A 101 -2.10 5.55 19.35
CA THR A 101 -3.21 5.57 20.31
C THR A 101 -3.80 6.97 20.47
N THR A 102 -2.96 8.00 20.52
CA THR A 102 -3.39 9.41 20.59
C THR A 102 -4.20 9.80 19.35
N LEU A 103 -3.69 9.49 18.15
CA LEU A 103 -4.39 9.81 16.90
C LEU A 103 -5.77 9.14 16.82
N VAL A 104 -5.89 7.89 17.28
CA VAL A 104 -7.20 7.22 17.36
C VAL A 104 -8.11 7.92 18.37
N ALA A 105 -7.62 8.26 19.56
CA ALA A 105 -8.40 8.98 20.58
C ALA A 105 -8.89 10.36 20.09
N ASP A 106 -8.11 11.02 19.25
CA ASP A 106 -8.44 12.29 18.59
C ASP A 106 -9.42 12.13 17.41
N GLY A 107 -9.90 10.91 17.13
CA GLY A 107 -10.89 10.64 16.09
C GLY A 107 -10.30 10.51 14.68
N ARG A 108 -8.98 10.34 14.55
CA ARG A 108 -8.29 10.16 13.25
C ARG A 108 -8.30 8.70 12.79
N GLY A 109 -8.79 7.78 13.62
CA GLY A 109 -8.92 6.38 13.29
C GLY A 109 -10.12 6.10 12.39
N PHE A 110 -9.90 5.42 11.26
CA PHE A 110 -10.96 4.88 10.41
C PHE A 110 -11.17 3.38 10.68
N ARG A 111 -12.35 3.01 11.19
CA ARG A 111 -12.73 1.60 11.38
C ARG A 111 -13.10 0.97 10.03
N SER A 112 -12.40 -0.10 9.66
CA SER A 112 -12.64 -0.86 8.44
C SER A 112 -13.08 -2.29 8.75
N HIS A 113 -14.02 -2.79 7.95
CA HIS A 113 -14.40 -4.20 7.90
C HIS A 113 -14.59 -4.58 6.43
N GLU A 114 -14.01 -5.71 6.02
CA GLU A 114 -14.04 -6.19 4.65
C GLU A 114 -14.17 -7.72 4.63
N ALA A 115 -15.11 -8.23 3.84
CA ALA A 115 -15.22 -9.65 3.51
C ALA A 115 -14.66 -9.87 2.10
N HIS A 116 -13.73 -10.80 1.97
CA HIS A 116 -12.96 -10.95 0.75
C HIS A 116 -12.46 -12.38 0.54
N ASN A 117 -12.12 -12.75 -0.70
CA ASN A 117 -11.36 -13.97 -0.96
C ASN A 117 -9.85 -13.75 -0.75
N VAL A 118 -9.02 -14.77 -1.02
CA VAL A 118 -7.56 -14.66 -0.85
C VAL A 118 -6.89 -13.61 -1.75
N PHE A 119 -7.57 -13.15 -2.80
CA PHE A 119 -7.10 -12.10 -3.72
C PHE A 119 -7.66 -10.71 -3.38
N LEU A 120 -8.28 -10.59 -2.20
CA LEU A 120 -8.98 -9.40 -1.70
C LEU A 120 -10.24 -9.03 -2.53
N GLU A 121 -10.79 -9.93 -3.32
CA GLU A 121 -11.97 -9.62 -4.15
C GLU A 121 -13.24 -9.79 -3.32
N GLU A 122 -14.23 -8.92 -3.55
CA GLU A 122 -15.52 -9.00 -2.90
C GLU A 122 -16.29 -10.28 -3.31
N GLY A 123 -17.06 -10.82 -2.37
CA GLY A 123 -17.84 -12.03 -2.56
C GLY A 123 -18.83 -11.90 -3.74
N GLY A 124 -18.73 -12.83 -4.69
CA GLY A 124 -19.63 -12.92 -5.86
C GLY A 124 -19.00 -12.50 -7.19
N GLU A 125 -17.94 -11.68 -7.20
CA GLU A 125 -17.31 -11.23 -8.46
C GLU A 125 -16.43 -12.32 -9.10
N GLY A 126 -15.89 -13.24 -8.30
CA GLY A 126 -14.94 -14.27 -8.74
C GLY A 126 -15.39 -15.72 -8.62
N SER A 127 -16.60 -16.00 -8.10
CA SER A 127 -17.00 -17.35 -7.65
C SER A 127 -17.85 -18.15 -8.63
N ASN A 128 -18.42 -17.53 -9.66
CA ASN A 128 -19.29 -18.22 -10.62
C ASN A 128 -18.50 -19.18 -11.51
N GLY A 129 -18.89 -20.47 -11.47
CA GLY A 129 -18.26 -21.51 -12.29
C GLY A 129 -16.90 -21.99 -11.78
N LEU A 130 -16.53 -21.68 -10.53
CA LEU A 130 -15.35 -22.26 -9.91
C LEU A 130 -15.59 -23.72 -9.51
N GLU A 131 -14.55 -24.53 -9.65
CA GLU A 131 -14.54 -25.91 -9.14
C GLU A 131 -14.70 -25.94 -7.61
N PRO A 132 -15.39 -26.96 -7.05
CA PRO A 132 -15.49 -27.14 -5.61
C PRO A 132 -14.12 -27.14 -4.93
N GLY A 133 -13.98 -26.33 -3.87
CA GLY A 133 -12.73 -26.23 -3.10
C GLY A 133 -11.67 -25.30 -3.69
N ALA A 134 -11.95 -24.62 -4.81
CA ALA A 134 -11.07 -23.58 -5.34
C ALA A 134 -10.75 -22.53 -4.26
N LEU A 135 -9.47 -22.17 -4.12
CA LEU A 135 -9.02 -21.20 -3.10
C LEU A 135 -9.73 -19.84 -3.23
N ARG A 136 -10.04 -19.43 -4.47
CA ARG A 136 -10.78 -18.20 -4.79
C ARG A 136 -12.25 -18.22 -4.32
N ALA A 137 -12.80 -19.40 -4.03
CA ALA A 137 -14.14 -19.57 -3.48
C ALA A 137 -14.18 -19.52 -1.93
N LYS A 138 -13.03 -19.49 -1.26
CA LYS A 138 -12.96 -19.33 0.20
C LYS A 138 -13.08 -17.86 0.57
N GLU A 139 -13.95 -17.56 1.52
CA GLU A 139 -14.14 -16.23 2.07
C GLU A 139 -13.40 -16.09 3.41
N PHE A 140 -12.84 -14.89 3.60
CA PHE A 140 -12.18 -14.44 4.81
C PHE A 140 -12.74 -13.08 5.18
N ALA A 141 -12.53 -12.68 6.42
CA ALA A 141 -12.89 -11.36 6.90
C ALA A 141 -11.66 -10.67 7.48
N SER A 142 -11.59 -9.36 7.28
CA SER A 142 -10.61 -8.48 7.90
C SER A 142 -11.32 -7.34 8.61
N SER A 143 -10.87 -7.00 9.81
CA SER A 143 -11.30 -5.81 10.52
C SER A 143 -10.15 -5.20 11.31
N LYS A 144 -10.10 -3.87 11.31
CA LYS A 144 -9.02 -3.07 11.94
C LYS A 144 -9.40 -1.61 11.99
N VAL A 145 -8.65 -0.82 12.76
CA VAL A 145 -8.60 0.63 12.63
C VAL A 145 -7.37 1.04 11.83
N LEU A 146 -7.53 1.97 10.91
CA LEU A 146 -6.43 2.57 10.16
C LEU A 146 -6.23 4.03 10.57
N VAL A 147 -4.99 4.47 10.62
CA VAL A 147 -4.62 5.89 10.65
C VAL A 147 -3.74 6.17 9.45
N ALA A 148 -4.23 7.00 8.53
CA ALA A 148 -3.58 7.25 7.25
C ALA A 148 -2.32 8.12 7.38
N MET A 149 -1.49 8.12 6.34
CA MET A 149 -0.21 8.83 6.35
C MET A 149 -0.36 10.36 6.52
N ASP A 150 -1.40 10.94 5.93
CA ASP A 150 -1.72 12.37 6.00
C ASP A 150 -2.30 12.79 7.36
N ASP A 151 -2.75 11.82 8.16
CA ASP A 151 -3.15 12.05 9.54
C ASP A 151 -1.98 12.06 10.54
N LEU A 152 -0.80 11.59 10.13
CA LEU A 152 0.38 11.55 11.00
C LEU A 152 0.91 12.96 11.29
N VAL A 153 1.38 13.17 12.53
CA VAL A 153 2.01 14.44 12.92
C VAL A 153 3.33 14.66 12.17
N ALA A 154 3.66 15.92 11.88
CA ALA A 154 4.84 16.25 11.06
C ALA A 154 6.17 15.72 11.64
N GLY A 155 6.26 15.57 12.97
CA GLY A 155 7.41 15.02 13.68
C GLY A 155 7.38 13.51 13.91
N SER A 156 6.46 12.78 13.26
CA SER A 156 6.30 11.34 13.44
C SER A 156 7.59 10.59 13.11
N ARG A 157 8.01 9.71 14.03
CA ARG A 157 9.15 8.81 13.81
C ARG A 157 8.87 7.81 12.71
N LEU A 158 7.60 7.45 12.48
CA LEU A 158 7.19 6.58 11.39
C LEU A 158 7.47 7.23 10.04
N LEU A 159 7.11 8.51 9.90
CA LEU A 159 7.41 9.31 8.72
C LEU A 159 8.92 9.50 8.52
N GLU A 160 9.67 9.73 9.60
CA GLU A 160 11.13 9.88 9.56
C GLU A 160 11.80 8.61 9.01
N VAL A 161 11.45 7.44 9.54
CA VAL A 161 11.97 6.15 9.09
C VAL A 161 11.53 5.84 7.66
N TYR A 162 10.24 6.02 7.35
CA TYR A 162 9.70 5.75 6.01
C TYR A 162 10.36 6.61 4.92
N ARG A 163 10.66 7.88 5.21
CA ARG A 163 11.29 8.82 4.26
C ARG A 163 12.81 8.72 4.23
N TRP A 164 13.41 7.83 5.02
CA TRP A 164 14.84 7.68 5.06
C TRP A 164 15.35 6.94 3.81
N ASP A 165 16.02 7.67 2.91
CA ASP A 165 16.50 7.12 1.64
C ASP A 165 17.43 5.91 1.80
N HIS A 166 18.18 5.82 2.90
CA HIS A 166 19.03 4.67 3.15
C HIS A 166 18.23 3.40 3.43
N LEU A 167 17.05 3.49 4.07
CA LEU A 167 16.14 2.35 4.20
C LEU A 167 15.60 1.92 2.84
N ARG A 168 15.10 2.85 2.02
CA ARG A 168 14.64 2.54 0.66
C ARG A 168 15.75 1.90 -0.17
N SER A 169 16.94 2.49 -0.20
CA SER A 169 18.10 1.97 -0.91
C SER A 169 18.49 0.58 -0.40
N PHE A 170 18.50 0.38 0.91
CA PHE A 170 18.77 -0.92 1.52
C PHE A 170 17.76 -1.99 1.09
N LEU A 171 16.46 -1.68 1.13
CA LEU A 171 15.41 -2.60 0.68
C LEU A 171 15.53 -2.90 -0.83
N GLN A 172 15.82 -1.89 -1.66
CA GLN A 172 16.08 -2.08 -3.09
C GLN A 172 17.19 -3.12 -3.31
N MET A 173 18.29 -3.02 -2.54
CA MET A 173 19.37 -3.99 -2.58
C MET A 173 18.96 -5.35 -2.02
N VAL A 174 18.20 -5.43 -0.93
CA VAL A 174 17.74 -6.71 -0.36
C VAL A 174 16.85 -7.47 -1.34
N PHE A 175 15.94 -6.79 -2.05
CA PHE A 175 15.03 -7.42 -3.00
C PHE A 175 15.59 -7.55 -4.43
N ASP A 176 16.82 -7.10 -4.68
CA ASP A 176 17.45 -7.09 -6.01
C ASP A 176 16.63 -6.35 -7.08
N LEU A 177 16.00 -5.24 -6.68
CA LEU A 177 15.13 -4.48 -7.57
C LEU A 177 15.93 -3.48 -8.41
N PRO A 178 15.63 -3.34 -9.72
CA PRO A 178 16.30 -2.35 -10.57
C PRO A 178 16.06 -0.93 -10.06
N GLN A 179 14.86 -0.66 -9.53
CA GLN A 179 14.47 0.58 -8.88
C GLN A 179 13.46 0.29 -7.77
N LEU A 180 13.44 1.14 -6.74
CA LEU A 180 12.41 1.14 -5.70
C LEU A 180 12.11 2.60 -5.38
N HIS A 181 10.84 2.99 -5.36
CA HIS A 181 10.42 4.37 -5.11
C HIS A 181 9.61 4.43 -3.81
N HIS A 182 9.57 5.61 -3.17
CA HIS A 182 8.54 5.83 -2.16
C HIS A 182 7.19 5.91 -2.86
N SER A 183 6.13 5.47 -2.18
CA SER A 183 4.77 5.64 -2.68
C SER A 183 4.49 7.11 -2.99
N ALA A 184 3.87 7.35 -4.14
CA ALA A 184 3.38 8.67 -4.54
C ALA A 184 2.00 8.98 -3.95
N ASP A 185 1.34 7.98 -3.36
CA ASP A 185 0.07 8.14 -2.66
C ASP A 185 0.28 8.96 -1.37
N PRO A 186 -0.37 10.13 -1.21
CA PRO A 186 -0.25 10.93 -0.01
C PRO A 186 -0.88 10.29 1.23
N ILE A 187 -1.74 9.27 1.07
CA ILE A 187 -2.54 8.64 2.13
C ILE A 187 -1.98 7.24 2.46
N GLY A 188 -1.71 6.42 1.45
CA GLY A 188 -1.35 5.00 1.58
C GLY A 188 0.14 4.68 1.64
N GLY A 189 1.03 5.66 1.80
CA GLY A 189 2.48 5.43 1.81
C GLY A 189 2.99 4.67 3.04
N VAL A 190 2.65 5.15 4.24
CA VAL A 190 2.92 4.48 5.52
C VAL A 190 1.81 4.85 6.50
N TYR A 191 1.28 3.86 7.22
CA TYR A 191 0.09 4.04 8.04
C TYR A 191 0.07 3.03 9.20
N TYR A 192 -0.75 3.30 10.22
CA TYR A 192 -0.99 2.36 11.30
C TYR A 192 -2.16 1.44 10.94
N ASN A 193 -1.99 0.14 11.17
CA ASN A 193 -3.10 -0.81 11.31
C ASN A 193 -3.16 -1.23 12.77
N ILE A 194 -4.30 -1.00 13.41
CA ILE A 194 -4.52 -1.26 14.82
C ILE A 194 -5.58 -2.35 14.93
N PHE A 195 -5.24 -3.43 15.63
CA PHE A 195 -6.11 -4.57 15.86
C PHE A 195 -6.49 -4.59 17.33
N ASP A 196 -7.77 -4.44 17.59
CA ASP A 196 -8.32 -4.40 18.93
C ASP A 196 -8.90 -5.76 19.33
N SER A 197 -8.42 -6.31 20.44
CA SER A 197 -8.88 -7.60 20.97
C SER A 197 -10.33 -7.57 21.44
N ASP A 198 -10.81 -6.43 21.92
CA ASP A 198 -12.19 -6.29 22.42
C ASP A 198 -13.21 -6.32 21.28
N PHE A 199 -12.78 -5.98 20.06
CA PHE A 199 -13.57 -6.10 18.83
C PHE A 199 -13.27 -7.38 18.04
N HIS A 200 -12.39 -8.26 18.56
CA HIS A 200 -11.92 -9.45 17.87
C HIS A 200 -11.39 -9.16 16.45
N ASP A 201 -10.63 -8.07 16.31
CA ASP A 201 -10.08 -7.70 15.02
C ASP A 201 -9.15 -8.76 14.45
N THR A 202 -9.28 -9.01 13.15
CA THR A 202 -8.46 -10.00 12.45
C THR A 202 -8.03 -9.49 11.08
N LEU A 203 -6.95 -10.06 10.56
CA LEU A 203 -6.55 -9.89 9.18
C LEU A 203 -6.73 -11.23 8.48
N GLY A 204 -7.77 -11.33 7.66
CA GLY A 204 -8.09 -12.51 6.88
C GLY A 204 -6.95 -12.90 5.94
N TRP A 205 -6.86 -14.18 5.58
CA TRP A 205 -5.84 -14.65 4.64
C TRP A 205 -5.97 -13.94 3.30
N HIS A 206 -4.88 -13.34 2.83
CA HIS A 206 -4.82 -12.71 1.52
C HIS A 206 -3.38 -12.62 0.99
N PHE A 207 -3.26 -12.32 -0.30
CA PHE A 207 -2.03 -11.83 -0.92
C PHE A 207 -2.07 -10.30 -1.02
N ASP A 208 -0.95 -9.65 -0.72
CA ASP A 208 -0.80 -8.21 -0.97
C ASP A 208 -0.86 -7.89 -2.47
N ARG A 209 -1.52 -6.79 -2.83
CA ARG A 209 -1.62 -6.31 -4.23
C ARG A 209 -0.55 -5.29 -4.62
N SER A 210 0.30 -4.87 -3.68
CA SER A 210 1.31 -3.86 -3.93
C SER A 210 2.46 -4.42 -4.76
N ASN A 211 2.54 -4.02 -6.03
CA ASN A 211 3.78 -4.11 -6.80
C ASN A 211 4.64 -2.88 -6.44
N PHE A 212 5.90 -3.13 -6.10
CA PHE A 212 6.92 -2.15 -5.66
C PHE A 212 7.07 -0.93 -6.57
#